data_AF-A0A561UU65-F1
#
_entry.id   AF-A0A561UU65-F1
#
_cell.length_a   1.000
_cell.length_b   1.000
_cell.length_c   1.000
_cell.angle_alpha   90.00
_cell.angle_beta   90.00
_cell.angle_gamma   90.00
#
_symmetry.space_group_name_H-M   'P 1'
#
loop_
_entity.id
_entity.type
_entity.pdbx_description
1 polymer ?
#
loop_
_entity_poly.entity_id
_entity_poly.type
_entity_poly.pdbx_seq_one_letter_code
_entity_poly.pdbx_strand_id
1 'polypeptide(L)'
;MTEAAGRQPAFRMADLIVAEGPEGAERILIAGLTVSVAAGEIVAVLADGTGPAAALTEVLSGRRRAQYGSITVGDAGRPRRITPVRPAGVTVVRAGQHTPAGQAVPPVVVVDAVSGPSGSADPHTEEARTAARRGSAVLLVTTDADIASAADRVVELNRAPRTDAVQEAQPEIRFTVAALTDAAVGSLTAAGVEADRAALVARVLVDADVRGHFSHGVGLLPMYLDRLERGGIDPDAKPEWLSEGGTVAVLDAHGGFGQIAAESAAETCARRAAQTGLAAVAVRGNNHVGMLAAYREHFVRHGVVGLVLNVSGPSVAAPGAGRPTLGNDAVCMVVPRAEGLPLVVDFATGTVASGKIRHAAHRGEQIPAGWLVDRQGRPTTDPEELDRGGAVPVFGGYKGLGVAVITEVLAGILAGGTVSPLVHKQRAEPERAMDCSQLFLALSPAAFGNPPVDELLAVLSGAVAAGYPQGPPDVHLPEQQEQLAEAVAREQGVSVPAAVVERLGWAMGEAPAGSGSAR
;
A
#
# COMPACT_ATOMS: atom_id res chain seq x y z
N MET A 1 -22.10 -9.19 31.96
CA MET A 1 -21.20 -8.55 32.95
C MET A 1 -19.82 -8.49 32.32
N THR A 2 -19.22 -7.36 31.97
CA THR A 2 -19.63 -5.96 31.93
C THR A 2 -18.64 -5.33 30.94
N GLU A 3 -19.13 -4.65 29.90
CA GLU A 3 -18.28 -3.95 28.94
C GLU A 3 -17.38 -2.94 29.66
N ALA A 4 -16.09 -2.96 29.35
CA ALA A 4 -15.19 -1.89 29.73
C ALA A 4 -15.52 -0.67 28.87
N ALA A 5 -16.35 0.22 29.42
CA ALA A 5 -16.67 1.50 28.81
C ALA A 5 -15.38 2.26 28.47
N GLY A 6 -15.13 2.48 27.19
CA GLY A 6 -14.01 3.28 26.71
C GLY A 6 -14.11 4.69 27.28
N ARG A 7 -13.15 5.08 28.12
CA ARG A 7 -13.04 6.47 28.61
C ARG A 7 -12.81 7.39 27.41
N GLN A 8 -13.81 8.21 27.09
CA GLN A 8 -13.68 9.27 26.09
C GLN A 8 -12.75 10.38 26.64
N PRO A 9 -11.83 10.91 25.83
CA PRO A 9 -11.00 12.04 26.24
C PRO A 9 -11.89 13.26 26.48
N ALA A 10 -11.69 13.95 27.61
CA ALA A 10 -12.43 15.18 27.91
C ALA A 10 -11.96 16.34 27.03
N PHE A 11 -10.72 16.28 26.53
CA PHE A 11 -10.11 17.31 25.72
C PHE A 11 -9.10 16.73 24.74
N ARG A 12 -9.18 17.14 23.47
CA ARG A 12 -8.29 16.71 22.38
C ARG A 12 -7.82 17.93 21.60
N MET A 13 -6.51 18.13 21.53
CA MET A 13 -5.88 19.07 20.59
C MET A 13 -5.12 18.30 19.54
N ALA A 14 -5.16 18.72 18.28
CA ALA A 14 -4.49 18.03 17.18
C ALA A 14 -3.19 18.69 16.71
N ASP A 15 -2.95 19.96 17.07
CA ASP A 15 -1.80 20.76 16.60
C ASP A 15 -1.29 21.69 17.71
N LEU A 16 -0.06 21.47 18.20
CA LEU A 16 0.57 22.40 19.15
C LEU A 16 2.10 22.45 19.03
N ILE A 17 2.64 23.55 18.50
CA ILE A 17 3.93 24.14 18.89
C ILE A 17 3.82 25.65 18.68
N VAL A 18 4.13 26.47 19.69
CA VAL A 18 4.23 27.94 19.53
C VAL A 18 5.70 28.33 19.62
N ALA A 19 6.27 28.86 18.54
CA ALA A 19 7.59 29.48 18.54
C ALA A 19 7.43 30.98 18.26
N GLU A 20 8.04 31.82 19.10
CA GLU A 20 8.05 33.28 18.90
C GLU A 20 9.34 33.70 18.17
N GLY A 21 9.19 34.44 17.08
CA GLY A 21 10.28 35.18 16.43
C GLY A 21 10.37 36.62 16.96
N PRO A 22 11.42 37.37 16.60
CA PRO A 22 11.58 38.77 17.05
C PRO A 22 10.42 39.68 16.62
N GLU A 23 10.28 40.84 17.28
CA GLU A 23 9.21 41.82 17.05
C GLU A 23 8.98 42.10 15.55
N GLY A 24 7.75 41.88 15.09
CA GLY A 24 7.33 42.06 13.69
C GLY A 24 7.27 40.78 12.84
N ALA A 25 7.67 39.62 13.36
CA ALA A 25 7.54 38.34 12.64
C ALA A 25 6.14 37.71 12.80
N GLU A 26 5.61 37.12 11.72
CA GLU A 26 4.43 36.24 11.80
C GLU A 26 4.76 34.93 12.53
N ARG A 27 3.75 34.33 13.16
CA ARG A 27 3.87 33.17 14.07
C ARG A 27 3.60 31.87 13.32
N ILE A 28 4.38 30.82 13.57
CA ILE A 28 4.25 29.52 12.88
C ILE A 28 3.62 28.47 13.82
N LEU A 29 2.60 27.78 13.32
CA LEU A 29 2.12 26.50 13.85
C LEU A 29 2.53 25.38 12.88
N ILE A 30 3.11 24.28 13.38
CA ILE A 30 3.38 23.08 12.57
C ILE A 30 2.33 22.01 12.93
N ALA A 31 1.77 21.38 11.90
CA ALA A 31 0.75 20.35 12.04
C ALA A 31 1.29 19.06 12.69
N GLY A 32 0.47 18.39 13.51
CA GLY A 32 0.64 16.97 13.84
C GLY A 32 0.96 16.60 15.30
N LEU A 33 0.86 17.52 16.27
CA LEU A 33 0.95 17.16 17.69
C LEU A 33 -0.43 16.99 18.31
N THR A 34 -0.89 15.74 18.43
CA THR A 34 -2.16 15.44 19.10
C THR A 34 -1.96 15.15 20.59
N VAL A 35 -2.53 15.98 21.47
CA VAL A 35 -2.58 15.76 22.93
C VAL A 35 -4.01 15.41 23.33
N SER A 36 -4.19 14.23 23.93
CA SER A 36 -5.47 13.79 24.49
C SER A 36 -5.31 13.64 25.99
N VAL A 37 -6.15 14.30 26.77
CA VAL A 37 -6.10 14.29 28.24
C VAL A 37 -7.38 13.66 28.76
N ALA A 38 -7.24 12.58 29.52
CA ALA A 38 -8.39 11.94 30.15
C ALA A 38 -8.88 12.74 31.36
N ALA A 39 -10.12 12.52 31.77
CA ALA A 39 -10.66 13.12 32.98
C ALA A 39 -9.79 12.71 34.20
N GLY A 40 -9.26 13.71 34.92
CA GLY A 40 -8.38 13.52 36.09
C GLY A 40 -6.88 13.52 35.80
N GLU A 41 -6.44 13.66 34.54
CA GLU A 41 -5.01 13.76 34.21
C GLU A 41 -4.53 15.22 34.16
N ILE A 42 -3.30 15.46 34.66
CA ILE A 42 -2.63 16.77 34.58
C ILE A 42 -1.51 16.69 33.55
N VAL A 43 -1.55 17.57 32.55
CA VAL A 43 -0.49 17.70 31.54
C VAL A 43 0.19 19.05 31.70
N ALA A 44 1.50 19.02 31.99
CA ALA A 44 2.33 20.22 32.04
C ALA A 44 3.00 20.44 30.68
N VAL A 45 2.71 21.57 30.05
CA VAL A 45 3.35 22.00 28.79
C VAL A 45 4.26 23.18 29.08
N LEU A 46 5.55 22.99 28.85
CA LEU A 46 6.55 24.04 29.03
C LEU A 46 6.63 24.88 27.74
N ALA A 47 6.52 26.20 27.90
CA ALA A 47 6.73 27.15 26.82
C ALA A 47 7.73 28.22 27.28
N ASP A 48 8.72 28.51 26.45
CA ASP A 48 9.72 29.52 26.74
C ASP A 48 9.18 30.92 26.38
N GLY A 49 9.04 31.79 27.37
CA GLY A 49 8.60 33.19 27.20
C GLY A 49 7.11 33.43 27.45
N THR A 50 6.75 34.71 27.67
CA THR A 50 5.42 35.14 28.13
C THR A 50 4.37 35.19 27.02
N GLY A 51 4.78 35.46 25.77
CA GLY A 51 3.90 35.52 24.59
C GLY A 51 3.32 34.16 24.18
N PRO A 52 4.14 33.10 24.05
CA PRO A 52 3.67 31.75 23.71
C PRO A 52 2.70 31.17 24.73
N ALA A 53 2.95 31.39 26.02
CA ALA A 53 2.10 30.96 27.12
C ALA A 53 0.69 31.60 27.05
N ALA A 54 0.62 32.89 26.76
CA ALA A 54 -0.65 33.62 26.64
C ALA A 54 -1.45 33.18 25.41
N ALA A 55 -0.80 33.06 24.24
CA ALA A 55 -1.45 32.62 23.00
C ALA A 55 -1.98 31.18 23.12
N LEU A 56 -1.23 30.30 23.78
CA LEU A 56 -1.66 28.94 24.09
C LEU A 56 -2.92 28.97 24.95
N THR A 57 -2.90 29.72 26.05
CA THR A 57 -4.05 29.85 26.97
C THR A 57 -5.32 30.32 26.26
N GLU A 58 -5.23 31.28 25.34
CA GLU A 58 -6.38 31.79 24.58
C GLU A 58 -6.98 30.75 23.63
N VAL A 59 -6.15 29.94 22.96
CA VAL A 59 -6.62 28.86 22.07
C VAL A 59 -7.28 27.73 22.86
N LEU A 60 -6.67 27.31 23.98
CA LEU A 60 -7.20 26.23 24.83
C LEU A 60 -8.52 26.59 25.51
N SER A 61 -8.65 27.85 25.93
CA SER A 61 -9.89 28.36 26.53
C SER A 61 -10.98 28.70 25.51
N GLY A 62 -10.77 28.41 24.22
CA GLY A 62 -11.73 28.68 23.16
C GLY A 62 -11.92 30.18 22.86
N ARG A 63 -11.13 31.06 23.48
CA ARG A 63 -11.18 32.52 23.29
C ARG A 63 -10.52 32.96 21.98
N ARG A 64 -9.77 32.09 21.33
CA ARG A 64 -9.14 32.32 20.03
C ARG A 64 -9.21 31.06 19.15
N ARG A 65 -9.64 31.21 17.90
CA ARG A 65 -9.67 30.11 16.92
C ARG A 65 -8.25 29.88 16.37
N ALA A 66 -7.81 28.62 16.27
CA ALA A 66 -6.53 28.30 15.63
C ALA A 66 -6.58 28.73 14.14
N GLN A 67 -5.54 29.44 13.69
CA GLN A 67 -5.40 29.93 12.31
C GLN A 67 -4.13 29.35 11.68
N TYR A 68 -4.20 28.98 10.40
CA TYR A 68 -3.12 28.33 9.65
C TYR A 68 -2.63 29.23 8.51
N GLY A 69 -1.31 29.32 8.27
CA GLY A 69 -0.73 30.13 7.18
C GLY A 69 0.78 29.95 6.97
N SER A 70 1.30 30.41 5.83
CA SER A 70 2.74 30.39 5.46
C SER A 70 3.34 31.79 5.48
N ILE A 71 4.57 31.94 5.99
CA ILE A 71 5.29 33.22 6.06
C ILE A 71 6.14 33.45 4.81
N THR A 72 6.09 34.67 4.26
CA THR A 72 7.12 35.21 3.34
C THR A 72 7.87 36.32 4.06
N VAL A 73 9.21 36.28 4.06
CA VAL A 73 10.06 37.38 4.57
C VAL A 73 10.82 37.98 3.39
N GLY A 74 10.82 39.31 3.27
CA GLY A 74 11.19 40.09 2.08
C GLY A 74 12.64 39.96 1.56
N ASP A 75 12.86 40.62 0.43
CA ASP A 75 13.96 40.51 -0.54
C ASP A 75 15.39 40.38 0.04
N ALA A 76 15.82 39.14 0.27
CA ALA A 76 17.14 38.61 -0.09
C ALA A 76 17.18 37.12 0.30
N GLY A 77 17.11 36.25 -0.70
CA GLY A 77 16.99 34.81 -0.52
C GLY A 77 18.12 34.16 0.27
N ARG A 78 17.72 33.22 1.15
CA ARG A 78 18.22 31.83 1.19
C ARG A 78 17.38 31.01 2.17
N PRO A 79 16.80 29.87 1.77
CA PRO A 79 16.13 28.97 2.71
C PRO A 79 17.16 28.37 3.68
N ARG A 80 16.99 28.61 4.98
CA ARG A 80 17.70 27.87 6.03
C ARG A 80 16.87 26.67 6.46
N ARG A 81 17.45 25.48 6.36
CA ARG A 81 16.90 24.24 6.92
C ARG A 81 17.05 24.30 8.44
N ILE A 82 15.94 24.41 9.16
CA ILE A 82 15.92 24.24 10.62
C ILE A 82 16.07 22.74 10.88
N THR A 83 17.16 22.35 11.54
CA THR A 83 17.36 20.97 12.00
C THR A 83 16.30 20.66 13.06
N PRO A 84 15.66 19.47 13.05
CA PRO A 84 14.72 19.11 14.10
C PRO A 84 15.40 19.22 15.47
N VAL A 85 14.90 20.11 16.32
CA VAL A 85 15.27 20.09 17.73
C VAL A 85 14.61 18.83 18.30
N ARG A 86 15.42 17.84 18.70
CA ARG A 86 14.91 16.75 19.53
C ARG A 86 14.35 17.40 20.80
N PRO A 87 13.07 17.21 21.15
CA PRO A 87 12.56 17.73 22.41
C PRO A 87 13.38 17.07 23.53
N ALA A 88 14.19 17.86 24.22
CA ALA A 88 14.71 17.45 25.51
C ALA A 88 13.61 17.77 26.53
N GLY A 89 12.96 16.72 27.05
CA GLY A 89 12.15 16.81 28.27
C GLY A 89 10.70 17.22 28.09
N VAL A 90 9.85 16.28 27.69
CA VAL A 90 8.47 16.27 28.20
C VAL A 90 8.51 15.46 29.49
N THR A 91 8.26 16.10 30.64
CA THR A 91 8.21 15.43 31.93
C THR A 91 6.76 15.28 32.36
N VAL A 92 6.29 14.03 32.41
CA VAL A 92 4.97 13.69 32.95
C VAL A 92 5.11 13.50 34.46
N VAL A 93 4.46 14.34 35.27
CA VAL A 93 4.52 14.25 36.74
C VAL A 93 3.26 13.56 37.26
N ARG A 94 3.44 12.43 37.96
CA ARG A 94 2.35 11.68 38.60
C ARG A 94 2.06 12.26 40.00
N ALA A 95 0.79 12.39 40.36
CA ALA A 95 0.43 12.70 41.74
C ALA A 95 0.92 11.58 42.67
N GLY A 96 1.80 11.92 43.63
CA GLY A 96 2.24 11.01 44.70
C GLY A 96 3.66 10.43 44.62
N GLN A 97 4.45 10.69 43.57
CA GLN A 97 5.88 10.34 43.57
C GLN A 97 6.77 11.56 43.87
N HIS A 98 7.63 11.43 44.87
CA HIS A 98 8.73 12.37 45.10
C HIS A 98 9.88 12.06 44.14
N THR A 99 10.41 13.10 43.51
CA THR A 99 11.59 13.03 42.65
C THR A 99 12.82 12.61 43.47
N PRO A 100 13.72 11.73 42.97
CA PRO A 100 15.00 11.46 43.63
C PRO A 100 15.80 12.75 43.80
N ALA A 101 16.34 12.98 44.99
CA ALA A 101 17.12 14.17 45.30
C ALA A 101 18.37 14.26 44.41
N GLY A 102 18.51 15.33 43.62
CA GLY A 102 19.76 15.66 42.92
C GLY A 102 19.67 16.22 41.51
N GLN A 103 18.50 16.31 40.88
CA GLN A 103 18.32 17.04 39.60
C GLN A 103 17.45 18.29 39.79
N ALA A 104 17.97 19.43 39.36
CA ALA A 104 17.25 20.70 39.39
C ALA A 104 16.12 20.69 38.35
N VAL A 105 14.90 20.38 38.81
CA VAL A 105 13.66 20.63 38.09
C VAL A 105 13.12 21.99 38.58
N PRO A 106 12.71 22.94 37.71
CA PRO A 106 12.10 24.18 38.16
C PRO A 106 10.78 23.88 38.89
N PRO A 107 10.43 24.67 39.93
CA PRO A 107 9.35 24.32 40.85
C PRO A 107 7.99 24.36 40.13
N VAL A 108 7.29 23.24 40.16
CA VAL A 108 5.89 23.12 39.75
C VAL A 108 5.04 23.72 40.88
N VAL A 109 4.19 24.71 40.58
CA VAL A 109 3.30 25.33 41.59
C VAL A 109 1.84 25.24 41.14
N VAL A 110 0.97 24.83 42.06
CA VAL A 110 -0.46 24.53 41.90
C VAL A 110 -1.31 25.67 42.47
N VAL A 111 -2.44 26.03 41.84
CA VAL A 111 -3.48 26.88 42.47
C VAL A 111 -4.86 26.35 42.18
N ASP A 112 -5.64 26.23 43.25
CA ASP A 112 -7.07 25.91 43.25
C ASP A 112 -7.92 27.20 43.15
N ALA A 113 -9.05 27.12 42.45
CA ALA A 113 -10.11 28.13 42.41
C ALA A 113 -11.39 27.42 41.92
N VAL A 114 -12.48 27.25 42.65
CA VAL A 114 -13.07 28.01 43.77
C VAL A 114 -14.06 27.05 44.46
N SER A 115 -14.08 26.90 45.79
CA SER A 115 -14.98 27.69 46.66
C SER A 115 -14.68 27.44 48.15
N GLY A 116 -14.27 28.50 48.85
CA GLY A 116 -14.27 28.58 50.32
C GLY A 116 -13.98 30.00 50.78
N PRO A 117 -14.61 30.50 51.86
CA PRO A 117 -14.51 31.89 52.29
C PRO A 117 -13.09 32.28 52.69
N SER A 118 -12.79 33.56 52.52
CA SER A 118 -11.61 34.28 52.99
C SER A 118 -11.06 33.73 54.32
N GLY A 119 -9.81 33.26 54.36
CA GLY A 119 -9.14 33.09 55.66
C GLY A 119 -7.89 32.22 55.77
N SER A 120 -7.56 31.32 54.84
CA SER A 120 -6.33 30.52 54.99
C SER A 120 -5.30 30.85 53.92
N ALA A 121 -4.18 31.43 54.35
CA ALA A 121 -2.98 31.60 53.56
C ALA A 121 -2.34 30.22 53.31
N ASP A 122 -2.73 29.58 52.21
CA ASP A 122 -1.99 28.45 51.68
C ASP A 122 -0.74 28.97 50.95
N PRO A 123 0.49 28.67 51.42
CA PRO A 123 1.73 29.17 50.83
C PRO A 123 1.88 28.78 49.36
N HIS A 124 1.27 27.68 48.91
CA HIS A 124 1.34 27.21 47.52
C HIS A 124 0.53 28.10 46.57
N THR A 125 -0.53 28.75 47.08
CA THR A 125 -1.38 29.67 46.30
C THR A 125 -0.70 31.03 46.05
N GLU A 126 0.11 31.52 46.99
CA GLU A 126 0.83 32.80 46.88
C GLU A 126 2.05 32.69 45.92
N GLU A 127 2.74 31.54 45.93
CA GLU A 127 3.84 31.25 45.01
C GLU A 127 3.40 31.21 43.55
N ALA A 128 2.25 30.59 43.26
CA ALA A 128 1.79 30.50 41.88
C ALA A 128 1.17 31.80 41.35
N ARG A 129 0.56 32.63 42.20
CA ARG A 129 0.19 34.02 41.82
C ARG A 129 1.44 34.86 41.47
N THR A 130 2.58 34.55 42.08
CA THR A 130 3.86 35.22 41.80
C THR A 130 4.52 34.69 40.52
N ALA A 131 4.44 33.38 40.25
CA ALA A 131 4.91 32.78 39.01
C ALA A 131 4.08 33.22 37.77
N ALA A 132 2.75 33.33 37.92
CA ALA A 132 1.87 33.84 36.87
C ALA A 132 2.18 35.30 36.49
N ARG A 133 2.52 36.16 37.47
CA ARG A 133 2.94 37.55 37.23
C ARG A 133 4.29 37.68 36.52
N ARG A 134 5.11 36.62 36.52
CA ARG A 134 6.38 36.53 35.79
C ARG A 134 6.24 35.91 34.39
N GLY A 135 5.03 35.46 34.04
CA GLY A 135 4.65 35.03 32.69
C GLY A 135 5.27 33.70 32.23
N SER A 136 5.68 32.81 33.14
CA SER A 136 6.43 31.59 32.79
C SER A 136 5.69 30.27 33.03
N ALA A 137 4.36 30.26 33.21
CA ALA A 137 3.63 29.01 33.43
C ALA A 137 2.15 29.07 33.00
N VAL A 138 1.63 27.95 32.50
CA VAL A 138 0.20 27.70 32.25
C VAL A 138 -0.19 26.39 32.94
N LEU A 139 -1.30 26.42 33.70
CA LEU A 139 -1.88 25.30 34.47
C LEU A 139 -3.29 25.01 33.94
N LEU A 140 -3.69 23.73 33.86
CA LEU A 140 -5.08 23.30 33.64
C LEU A 140 -5.51 22.33 34.76
N VAL A 141 -6.66 22.60 35.39
CA VAL A 141 -7.31 21.76 36.40
C VAL A 141 -8.67 21.30 35.88
N THR A 142 -9.03 20.04 36.09
CA THR A 142 -10.41 19.53 35.94
C THR A 142 -10.80 18.74 37.19
N THR A 143 -12.08 18.75 37.53
CA THR A 143 -12.65 18.35 38.82
C THR A 143 -12.66 16.84 39.08
N ASP A 144 -12.63 16.49 40.36
CA ASP A 144 -12.32 15.17 40.89
C ASP A 144 -13.57 14.43 41.41
N ALA A 145 -13.75 13.19 40.97
CA ALA A 145 -14.31 12.09 41.74
C ALA A 145 -13.93 10.78 41.01
N ASP A 146 -13.13 9.95 41.68
CA ASP A 146 -12.67 8.60 41.29
C ASP A 146 -11.33 8.48 40.53
N ILE A 147 -10.31 9.26 40.93
CA ILE A 147 -8.90 9.04 40.57
C ILE A 147 -8.28 7.93 41.45
N ALA A 148 -8.77 6.70 41.30
CA ALA A 148 -8.16 5.53 41.95
C ALA A 148 -8.33 4.25 41.11
N SER A 149 -7.67 4.19 39.95
CA SER A 149 -7.27 2.96 39.26
C SER A 149 -6.89 3.29 37.81
N ALA A 150 -5.59 3.39 37.55
CA ALA A 150 -5.03 3.17 36.22
C ALA A 150 -3.51 2.99 36.36
N ALA A 151 -3.08 1.72 36.42
CA ALA A 151 -1.69 1.34 36.29
C ALA A 151 -1.27 1.38 34.80
N ASP A 152 -0.04 1.87 34.60
CA ASP A 152 0.86 1.66 33.47
C ASP A 152 0.31 1.72 32.04
N ARG A 153 0.52 2.85 31.36
CA ARG A 153 0.85 2.86 29.92
C ARG A 153 1.85 3.96 29.54
N VAL A 154 2.83 3.53 28.75
CA VAL A 154 3.80 4.34 27.99
C VAL A 154 3.06 4.96 26.79
N VAL A 155 3.29 6.24 26.49
CA VAL A 155 2.77 6.90 25.28
C VAL A 155 3.89 7.03 24.26
N GLU A 156 3.74 6.28 23.16
CA GLU A 156 4.54 6.44 21.95
C GLU A 156 4.12 7.70 21.18
N LEU A 157 5.11 8.47 20.74
CA LEU A 157 4.93 9.64 19.89
C LEU A 157 4.82 9.17 18.43
N ASN A 158 3.60 9.00 17.91
CA ASN A 158 3.22 9.22 16.49
C ASN A 158 1.73 8.91 16.24
N ARG A 159 1.05 9.83 15.55
CA ARG A 159 -0.23 9.72 14.80
C ARG A 159 -1.39 8.99 15.50
N ALA A 160 -2.45 9.73 15.82
CA ALA A 160 -3.69 9.11 16.27
C ALA A 160 -4.32 8.20 15.17
N PRO A 161 -4.94 7.07 15.56
CA PRO A 161 -5.82 6.30 14.70
C PRO A 161 -7.03 7.16 14.34
N ARG A 162 -7.42 7.16 13.06
CA ARG A 162 -8.77 7.63 12.70
C ARG A 162 -9.75 6.67 13.36
N THR A 163 -10.75 7.26 14.01
CA THR A 163 -11.94 6.57 14.51
C THR A 163 -12.44 5.59 13.48
N ASP A 164 -12.67 4.36 13.91
CA ASP A 164 -13.49 3.37 13.22
C ASP A 164 -14.87 3.99 12.95
N ALA A 165 -15.00 4.72 11.84
CA ALA A 165 -16.13 4.44 11.01
C ALA A 165 -15.92 2.99 10.60
N VAL A 166 -16.63 2.07 11.26
CA VAL A 166 -17.02 0.82 10.59
C VAL A 166 -17.83 1.30 9.40
N GLN A 167 -17.13 1.65 8.33
CA GLN A 167 -17.71 1.74 7.03
C GLN A 167 -18.12 0.30 6.77
N GLU A 168 -19.43 0.05 6.77
CA GLU A 168 -19.98 -1.21 6.31
C GLU A 168 -19.14 -1.64 5.11
N ALA A 169 -18.54 -2.84 5.19
CA ALA A 169 -17.79 -3.41 4.09
C ALA A 169 -18.61 -3.14 2.83
N GLN A 170 -18.02 -2.46 1.83
CA GLN A 170 -18.78 -2.12 0.63
C GLN A 170 -19.48 -3.39 0.16
N PRO A 171 -20.79 -3.34 -0.14
CA PRO A 171 -21.53 -4.54 -0.45
C PRO A 171 -20.76 -5.31 -1.53
N GLU A 172 -20.37 -6.54 -1.21
CA GLU A 172 -19.62 -7.40 -2.08
C GLU A 172 -20.61 -8.36 -2.75
N ILE A 173 -20.55 -8.42 -4.07
CA ILE A 173 -21.45 -9.26 -4.86
C ILE A 173 -20.64 -10.47 -5.30
N ARG A 174 -21.15 -11.65 -4.99
CA ARG A 174 -20.50 -12.92 -5.32
C ARG A 174 -21.02 -13.46 -6.63
N PHE A 175 -20.09 -13.88 -7.48
CA PHE A 175 -20.36 -14.54 -8.74
C PHE A 175 -19.76 -15.95 -8.72
N THR A 176 -20.40 -16.91 -9.38
CA THR A 176 -19.68 -18.12 -9.78
C THR A 176 -18.60 -17.74 -10.79
N VAL A 177 -17.53 -18.54 -10.89
CA VAL A 177 -16.44 -18.29 -11.85
C VAL A 177 -16.98 -18.19 -13.29
N ALA A 178 -17.93 -19.06 -13.65
CA ALA A 178 -18.58 -19.04 -14.96
C ALA A 178 -19.39 -17.75 -15.17
N ALA A 179 -20.27 -17.38 -14.24
CA ALA A 179 -21.08 -16.17 -14.36
C ALA A 179 -20.23 -14.88 -14.42
N LEU A 180 -19.12 -14.83 -13.66
CA LEU A 180 -18.20 -13.70 -13.71
C LEU A 180 -17.49 -13.62 -15.06
N THR A 181 -17.08 -14.76 -15.61
CA THR A 181 -16.45 -14.85 -16.93
C THR A 181 -17.42 -14.38 -18.00
N ASP A 182 -18.66 -14.89 -18.00
CA ASP A 182 -19.69 -14.54 -18.98
C ASP A 182 -20.02 -13.04 -18.93
N ALA A 183 -20.12 -12.46 -17.72
CA ALA A 183 -20.35 -11.03 -17.54
C ALA A 183 -19.21 -10.18 -18.11
N ALA A 184 -17.95 -10.56 -17.85
CA ALA A 184 -16.78 -9.90 -18.39
C ALA A 184 -16.68 -10.01 -19.93
N VAL A 185 -16.98 -11.19 -20.50
CA VAL A 185 -17.08 -11.39 -21.96
C VAL A 185 -18.18 -10.50 -22.55
N GLY A 186 -19.35 -10.44 -21.91
CA GLY A 186 -20.47 -9.60 -22.33
C GLY A 186 -20.09 -8.12 -22.41
N SER A 187 -19.39 -7.60 -21.39
CA SER A 187 -18.91 -6.21 -21.40
C SER A 187 -17.90 -5.92 -22.51
N LEU A 188 -16.96 -6.83 -22.77
CA LEU A 188 -15.94 -6.66 -23.81
C LEU A 188 -16.54 -6.75 -25.22
N THR A 189 -17.41 -7.72 -25.46
CA THR A 189 -18.11 -7.90 -26.74
C THR A 189 -19.06 -6.74 -27.05
N ALA A 190 -19.78 -6.23 -26.05
CA ALA A 190 -20.60 -5.03 -26.18
C ALA A 190 -19.78 -3.78 -26.56
N ALA A 191 -18.50 -3.75 -26.19
CA ALA A 191 -17.56 -2.69 -26.54
C ALA A 191 -16.85 -2.93 -27.89
N GLY A 192 -17.26 -3.94 -28.66
CA GLY A 192 -16.75 -4.20 -30.02
C GLY A 192 -15.54 -5.14 -30.08
N VAL A 193 -15.15 -5.77 -28.97
CA VAL A 193 -14.07 -6.78 -28.97
C VAL A 193 -14.60 -8.10 -29.56
N GLU A 194 -13.85 -8.70 -30.48
CA GLU A 194 -14.17 -10.01 -31.06
C GLU A 194 -14.32 -11.09 -29.96
N ALA A 195 -15.22 -12.05 -30.15
CA ALA A 195 -15.69 -12.97 -29.11
C ALA A 195 -14.56 -13.83 -28.51
N ASP A 196 -13.68 -14.40 -29.34
CA ASP A 196 -12.57 -15.23 -28.85
C ASP A 196 -11.55 -14.39 -28.06
N ARG A 197 -11.30 -13.15 -28.51
CA ARG A 197 -10.44 -12.19 -27.79
C ARG A 197 -11.06 -11.76 -26.46
N ALA A 198 -12.36 -11.49 -26.45
CA ALA A 198 -13.10 -11.13 -25.24
C ALA A 198 -13.04 -12.27 -24.22
N ALA A 199 -13.24 -13.52 -24.66
CA ALA A 199 -13.11 -14.71 -23.83
C ALA A 199 -11.71 -14.85 -23.22
N LEU A 200 -10.65 -14.62 -24.00
CA LEU A 200 -9.28 -14.67 -23.50
C LEU A 200 -9.00 -13.59 -22.46
N VAL A 201 -9.36 -12.33 -22.74
CA VAL A 201 -9.16 -11.22 -21.79
C VAL A 201 -9.94 -11.45 -20.51
N ALA A 202 -11.22 -11.83 -20.60
CA ALA A 202 -12.07 -12.15 -19.45
C ALA A 202 -11.47 -13.29 -18.62
N ARG A 203 -11.02 -14.37 -19.24
CA ARG A 203 -10.40 -15.51 -18.56
C ARG A 203 -9.18 -15.10 -17.73
N VAL A 204 -8.29 -14.27 -18.29
CA VAL A 204 -7.09 -13.79 -17.58
C VAL A 204 -7.47 -12.92 -16.37
N LEU A 205 -8.47 -12.06 -16.51
CA LEU A 205 -8.96 -11.23 -15.40
C LEU A 205 -9.61 -12.10 -14.30
N VAL A 206 -10.48 -13.02 -14.67
CA VAL A 206 -11.16 -13.89 -13.70
C VAL A 206 -10.17 -14.83 -13.02
N ASP A 207 -9.18 -15.38 -13.73
CA ASP A 207 -8.15 -16.23 -13.13
C ASP A 207 -7.38 -15.47 -12.02
N ALA A 208 -7.07 -14.19 -12.24
CA ALA A 208 -6.46 -13.35 -11.20
C ALA A 208 -7.37 -13.19 -9.96
N ASP A 209 -8.67 -12.93 -10.12
CA ASP A 209 -9.59 -12.82 -8.98
C ASP A 209 -9.77 -14.15 -8.24
N VAL A 210 -9.91 -15.26 -8.98
CA VAL A 210 -10.00 -16.62 -8.42
C VAL A 210 -8.81 -16.91 -7.52
N ARG A 211 -7.63 -16.40 -7.86
CA ARG A 211 -6.38 -16.62 -7.12
C ARG A 211 -6.08 -15.55 -6.08
N GLY A 212 -7.03 -14.64 -5.83
CA GLY A 212 -6.90 -13.58 -4.82
C GLY A 212 -6.03 -12.39 -5.25
N HIS A 213 -5.68 -12.28 -6.53
CA HIS A 213 -4.92 -11.18 -7.11
C HIS A 213 -5.83 -10.10 -7.71
N PHE A 214 -6.76 -9.59 -6.89
CA PHE A 214 -7.82 -8.66 -7.31
C PHE A 214 -7.34 -7.36 -7.99
N SER A 215 -6.08 -6.98 -7.77
CA SER A 215 -5.46 -5.84 -8.46
C SER A 215 -5.26 -6.06 -9.97
N HIS A 216 -5.30 -7.31 -10.43
CA HIS A 216 -5.14 -7.73 -11.83
C HIS A 216 -6.38 -8.42 -12.40
N GLY A 217 -7.49 -8.45 -11.65
CA GLY A 217 -8.75 -9.07 -12.09
C GLY A 217 -9.78 -8.10 -12.63
N VAL A 218 -11.07 -8.47 -12.55
CA VAL A 218 -12.17 -7.75 -13.22
C VAL A 218 -12.32 -6.29 -12.79
N GLY A 219 -11.76 -5.90 -11.64
CA GLY A 219 -11.66 -4.51 -11.22
C GLY A 219 -10.89 -3.61 -12.20
N LEU A 220 -10.09 -4.19 -13.11
CA LEU A 220 -9.43 -3.47 -14.20
C LEU A 220 -10.32 -3.25 -15.43
N LEU A 221 -11.40 -4.02 -15.58
CA LEU A 221 -12.24 -3.99 -16.78
C LEU A 221 -12.81 -2.58 -17.08
N PRO A 222 -13.29 -1.79 -16.11
CA PRO A 222 -13.72 -0.41 -16.41
C PRO A 222 -12.62 0.48 -16.99
N MET A 223 -11.36 0.26 -16.61
CA MET A 223 -10.22 1.00 -17.15
C MET A 223 -9.85 0.52 -18.56
N TYR A 224 -9.97 -0.79 -18.83
CA TYR A 224 -9.79 -1.31 -20.19
C TYR A 224 -10.84 -0.78 -21.15
N LEU A 225 -12.12 -0.74 -20.74
CA LEU A 225 -13.20 -0.20 -21.57
C LEU A 225 -13.00 1.30 -21.87
N ASP A 226 -12.59 2.09 -20.87
CA ASP A 226 -12.27 3.52 -21.07
C ASP A 226 -11.09 3.72 -22.03
N ARG A 227 -10.04 2.91 -21.93
CA ARG A 227 -8.90 2.95 -22.87
C ARG A 227 -9.27 2.48 -24.26
N LEU A 228 -10.15 1.50 -24.38
CA LEU A 228 -10.67 1.05 -25.66
C LEU A 228 -11.44 2.18 -26.37
N GLU A 229 -12.35 2.84 -25.65
CA GLU A 229 -13.11 3.99 -26.15
C GLU A 229 -12.19 5.15 -26.58
N ARG A 230 -11.10 5.37 -25.84
CA ARG A 230 -10.13 6.45 -26.10
C ARG A 230 -9.04 6.10 -27.10
N GLY A 231 -9.01 4.87 -27.62
CA GLY A 231 -8.00 4.41 -28.58
C GLY A 231 -6.64 4.05 -27.99
N GLY A 232 -6.50 3.95 -26.66
CA GLY A 232 -5.29 3.46 -26.00
C GLY A 232 -5.14 1.92 -26.03
N ILE A 233 -6.18 1.21 -26.44
CA ILE A 233 -6.15 -0.21 -26.79
C ILE A 233 -6.81 -0.36 -28.16
N ASP A 234 -6.11 -0.99 -29.10
CA ASP A 234 -6.67 -1.37 -30.39
C ASP A 234 -7.39 -2.74 -30.26
N PRO A 235 -8.73 -2.81 -30.40
CA PRO A 235 -9.47 -4.09 -30.31
C PRO A 235 -9.13 -5.06 -31.44
N ASP A 236 -8.67 -4.56 -32.58
CA ASP A 236 -8.46 -5.30 -33.82
C ASP A 236 -6.99 -5.61 -34.08
N ALA A 237 -6.07 -5.01 -33.33
CA ALA A 237 -4.63 -5.27 -33.40
C ALA A 237 -4.34 -6.78 -33.43
N LYS A 238 -3.54 -7.21 -34.40
CA LYS A 238 -3.11 -8.60 -34.57
C LYS A 238 -1.63 -8.67 -34.23
N PRO A 239 -1.23 -9.45 -33.23
CA PRO A 239 0.19 -9.63 -32.94
C PRO A 239 0.94 -10.12 -34.19
N GLU A 240 2.06 -9.49 -34.49
CA GLU A 240 2.88 -9.77 -35.68
C GLU A 240 4.23 -10.34 -35.25
N TRP A 241 4.61 -11.46 -35.83
CA TRP A 241 5.94 -12.01 -35.61
C TRP A 241 6.97 -11.29 -36.48
N LEU A 242 7.87 -10.56 -35.83
CA LEU A 242 8.93 -9.80 -36.50
C LEU A 242 10.14 -10.67 -36.85
N SER A 243 10.36 -11.70 -36.05
CA SER A 243 11.35 -12.72 -36.34
C SER A 243 10.86 -14.07 -35.84
N GLU A 244 10.89 -15.05 -36.73
CA GLU A 244 10.53 -16.43 -36.44
C GLU A 244 11.69 -17.33 -36.87
N GLY A 245 12.48 -17.82 -35.93
CA GLY A 245 13.56 -18.75 -36.25
C GLY A 245 14.17 -19.43 -35.04
N GLY A 246 14.17 -20.77 -35.04
CA GLY A 246 14.80 -21.56 -33.99
C GLY A 246 14.21 -21.29 -32.60
N THR A 247 15.09 -21.15 -31.62
CA THR A 247 14.72 -21.02 -30.20
C THR A 247 14.35 -19.61 -29.78
N VAL A 248 14.50 -18.60 -30.63
CA VAL A 248 14.21 -17.19 -30.29
C VAL A 248 13.18 -16.61 -31.26
N ALA A 249 12.25 -15.80 -30.75
CA ALA A 249 11.30 -15.05 -31.56
C ALA A 249 10.97 -13.70 -30.94
N VAL A 250 10.49 -12.77 -31.77
CA VAL A 250 10.02 -11.45 -31.35
C VAL A 250 8.63 -11.22 -31.92
N LEU A 251 7.69 -10.82 -31.06
CA LEU A 251 6.30 -10.52 -31.36
C LEU A 251 6.02 -9.04 -31.09
N ASP A 252 5.47 -8.34 -32.07
CA ASP A 252 4.92 -7.00 -31.89
C ASP A 252 3.42 -7.11 -31.58
N ALA A 253 2.98 -6.49 -30.48
CA ALA A 253 1.58 -6.53 -30.06
C ALA A 253 0.72 -5.43 -30.72
N HIS A 254 1.35 -4.45 -31.39
CA HIS A 254 0.65 -3.37 -32.11
C HIS A 254 -0.38 -2.62 -31.25
N GLY A 255 -0.11 -2.43 -29.96
CA GLY A 255 -0.99 -1.67 -29.06
C GLY A 255 -2.34 -2.34 -28.77
N GLY A 256 -2.48 -3.65 -29.03
CA GLY A 256 -3.68 -4.41 -28.72
C GLY A 256 -3.85 -4.73 -27.23
N PHE A 257 -4.82 -5.59 -26.92
CA PHE A 257 -4.94 -6.17 -25.58
C PHE A 257 -3.71 -7.01 -25.22
N GLY A 258 -3.13 -6.71 -24.05
CA GLY A 258 -1.95 -7.36 -23.49
C GLY A 258 -1.98 -8.89 -23.57
N GLN A 259 -3.14 -9.41 -23.19
CA GLN A 259 -3.44 -10.82 -23.05
C GLN A 259 -3.34 -11.60 -24.36
N ILE A 260 -3.64 -10.98 -25.49
CA ILE A 260 -3.65 -11.64 -26.79
C ILE A 260 -2.23 -11.98 -27.23
N ALA A 261 -1.32 -11.00 -27.14
CA ALA A 261 0.08 -11.20 -27.48
C ALA A 261 0.79 -12.13 -26.47
N ALA A 262 0.49 -11.97 -25.18
CA ALA A 262 1.05 -12.81 -24.11
C ALA A 262 0.65 -14.28 -24.24
N GLU A 263 -0.61 -14.59 -24.57
CA GLU A 263 -1.08 -15.95 -24.81
C GLU A 263 -0.32 -16.63 -25.96
N SER A 264 -0.20 -15.94 -27.11
CA SER A 264 0.54 -16.43 -28.28
C SER A 264 2.02 -16.65 -27.98
N ALA A 265 2.63 -15.72 -27.24
CA ALA A 265 4.03 -15.80 -26.84
C ALA A 265 4.31 -16.96 -25.88
N ALA A 266 3.48 -17.13 -24.85
CA ALA A 266 3.61 -18.21 -23.88
C ALA A 266 3.48 -19.59 -24.54
N GLU A 267 2.45 -19.81 -25.34
CA GLU A 267 2.25 -21.07 -26.07
C GLU A 267 3.42 -21.36 -27.01
N THR A 268 3.83 -20.36 -27.80
CA THR A 268 4.93 -20.53 -28.76
C THR A 268 6.25 -20.82 -28.06
N CYS A 269 6.54 -20.11 -26.96
CA CYS A 269 7.74 -20.31 -26.15
C CYS A 269 7.75 -21.73 -25.57
N ALA A 270 6.68 -22.13 -24.87
CA ALA A 270 6.61 -23.41 -24.20
C ALA A 270 6.71 -24.58 -25.18
N ARG A 271 5.95 -24.53 -26.28
CA ARG A 271 5.98 -25.55 -27.34
C ARG A 271 7.37 -25.70 -27.97
N ARG A 272 8.05 -24.58 -28.27
CA ARG A 272 9.40 -24.62 -28.86
C ARG A 272 10.40 -25.20 -27.86
N ALA A 273 10.39 -24.76 -26.61
CA ALA A 273 11.30 -25.28 -25.58
C ALA A 273 11.15 -26.79 -25.38
N ALA A 274 9.92 -27.33 -25.44
CA ALA A 274 9.69 -28.77 -25.39
C ALA A 274 10.37 -29.52 -26.55
N GLN A 275 10.46 -28.90 -27.73
CA GLN A 275 11.08 -29.48 -28.93
C GLN A 275 12.59 -29.29 -28.99
N THR A 276 13.11 -28.15 -28.53
CA THR A 276 14.50 -27.71 -28.75
C THR A 276 15.34 -27.67 -27.47
N GLY A 277 14.73 -27.87 -26.31
CA GLY A 277 15.37 -27.78 -24.99
C GLY A 277 15.28 -26.41 -24.33
N LEU A 278 15.29 -25.34 -25.12
CA LEU A 278 15.20 -23.94 -24.67
C LEU A 278 14.45 -23.11 -25.71
N ALA A 279 13.63 -22.16 -25.27
CA ALA A 279 13.11 -21.11 -26.14
C ALA A 279 12.92 -19.77 -25.40
N ALA A 280 12.99 -18.68 -26.15
CA ALA A 280 12.72 -17.32 -25.67
C ALA A 280 11.81 -16.58 -26.67
N VAL A 281 10.77 -15.93 -26.19
CA VAL A 281 9.87 -15.08 -26.98
C VAL A 281 9.76 -13.72 -26.33
N ALA A 282 10.24 -12.69 -27.02
CA ALA A 282 10.09 -11.30 -26.60
C ALA A 282 8.80 -10.71 -27.17
N VAL A 283 8.07 -9.94 -26.38
CA VAL A 283 6.88 -9.19 -26.80
C VAL A 283 7.15 -7.70 -26.58
N ARG A 284 6.81 -6.86 -27.55
CA ARG A 284 6.94 -5.39 -27.46
C ARG A 284 5.66 -4.70 -27.93
N GLY A 285 5.56 -3.39 -27.65
CA GLY A 285 4.43 -2.56 -28.10
C GLY A 285 3.11 -2.97 -27.47
N ASN A 286 3.15 -3.56 -26.27
CA ASN A 286 2.00 -4.22 -25.66
C ASN A 286 1.28 -3.33 -24.65
N ASN A 287 0.02 -3.62 -24.36
CA ASN A 287 -0.68 -3.09 -23.19
C ASN A 287 -0.54 -4.03 -21.97
N HIS A 288 -1.19 -3.68 -20.87
CA HIS A 288 -1.20 -4.44 -19.63
C HIS A 288 -1.66 -5.90 -19.83
N VAL A 289 -0.82 -6.86 -19.42
CA VAL A 289 -1.02 -8.30 -19.62
C VAL A 289 -1.76 -9.01 -18.48
N GLY A 290 -2.16 -8.31 -17.42
CA GLY A 290 -2.76 -8.95 -16.24
C GLY A 290 -1.71 -9.63 -15.35
N MET A 291 -2.13 -10.67 -14.63
CA MET A 291 -1.27 -11.49 -13.78
C MET A 291 -0.40 -12.41 -14.65
N LEU A 292 0.91 -12.47 -14.40
CA LEU A 292 1.82 -13.30 -15.21
C LEU A 292 1.56 -14.80 -15.02
N ALA A 293 1.19 -15.22 -13.81
CA ALA A 293 0.79 -16.60 -13.52
C ALA A 293 -0.44 -17.08 -14.32
N ALA A 294 -1.22 -16.18 -14.96
CA ALA A 294 -2.37 -16.57 -15.78
C ALA A 294 -1.95 -17.38 -17.03
N TYR A 295 -0.70 -17.26 -17.48
CA TYR A 295 -0.16 -17.96 -18.65
C TYR A 295 0.52 -19.29 -18.31
N ARG A 296 0.46 -19.74 -17.04
CA ARG A 296 1.15 -20.95 -16.53
C ARG A 296 0.80 -22.23 -17.31
N GLU A 297 -0.44 -22.34 -17.79
CA GLU A 297 -0.97 -23.59 -18.36
C GLU A 297 -0.16 -24.04 -19.57
N HIS A 298 0.36 -23.09 -20.37
CA HIS A 298 1.21 -23.42 -21.52
C HIS A 298 2.48 -24.16 -21.08
N PHE A 299 3.14 -23.68 -20.03
CA PHE A 299 4.36 -24.29 -19.51
C PHE A 299 4.07 -25.66 -18.86
N VAL A 300 2.95 -25.77 -18.13
CA VAL A 300 2.50 -27.03 -17.52
C VAL A 300 2.19 -28.08 -18.59
N ARG A 301 1.36 -27.73 -19.57
CA ARG A 301 0.93 -28.64 -20.64
C ARG A 301 2.09 -29.18 -21.47
N HIS A 302 3.11 -28.35 -21.73
CA HIS A 302 4.29 -28.76 -22.47
C HIS A 302 5.40 -29.36 -21.59
N GLY A 303 5.21 -29.42 -20.27
CA GLY A 303 6.17 -30.01 -19.34
C GLY A 303 7.51 -29.26 -19.26
N VAL A 304 7.48 -27.93 -19.43
CA VAL A 304 8.68 -27.07 -19.44
C VAL A 304 8.64 -26.04 -18.31
N VAL A 305 9.82 -25.71 -17.75
CA VAL A 305 9.95 -24.63 -16.76
C VAL A 305 9.86 -23.28 -17.47
N GLY A 306 8.94 -22.43 -17.03
CA GLY A 306 8.72 -21.09 -17.57
C GLY A 306 9.29 -19.98 -16.67
N LEU A 307 9.84 -18.94 -17.27
CA LEU A 307 10.17 -17.66 -16.64
C LEU A 307 9.57 -16.54 -17.50
N VAL A 308 8.71 -15.71 -16.90
CA VAL A 308 8.04 -14.58 -17.54
C VAL A 308 8.47 -13.30 -16.85
N LEU A 309 8.89 -12.32 -17.63
CA LEU A 309 9.34 -11.01 -17.18
C LEU A 309 8.48 -9.94 -17.85
N ASN A 310 8.11 -8.89 -17.10
CA ASN A 310 7.32 -7.77 -17.63
C ASN A 310 7.86 -6.43 -17.16
N VAL A 311 8.01 -5.49 -18.10
CA VAL A 311 8.33 -4.08 -17.86
C VAL A 311 7.04 -3.24 -17.84
N SER A 312 6.94 -2.34 -16.87
CA SER A 312 5.75 -1.48 -16.67
C SER A 312 6.09 -0.01 -16.50
N GLY A 313 5.07 0.86 -16.50
CA GLY A 313 5.28 2.30 -16.36
C GLY A 313 5.74 2.73 -14.96
N PRO A 314 6.39 3.91 -14.83
CA PRO A 314 7.10 4.29 -13.61
C PRO A 314 6.17 4.39 -12.40
N SER A 315 6.37 3.51 -11.42
CA SER A 315 5.55 3.46 -10.19
C SER A 315 6.37 3.11 -8.94
N VAL A 316 7.64 2.75 -9.12
CA VAL A 316 8.54 2.30 -8.07
C VAL A 316 9.80 3.19 -8.02
N ALA A 317 10.25 3.49 -6.81
CA ALA A 317 11.46 4.24 -6.52
C ALA A 317 12.65 3.32 -6.21
N ALA A 318 13.81 3.67 -6.77
CA ALA A 318 15.08 3.08 -6.39
C ALA A 318 15.44 3.40 -4.92
N PRO A 319 16.36 2.65 -4.28
CA PRO A 319 16.76 2.90 -2.91
C PRO A 319 17.27 4.35 -2.71
N GLY A 320 16.65 5.07 -1.76
CA GLY A 320 16.98 6.46 -1.45
C GLY A 320 16.34 7.50 -2.40
N ALA A 321 15.64 7.09 -3.45
CA ALA A 321 14.89 8.00 -4.32
C ALA A 321 13.49 8.28 -3.75
N GLY A 322 12.98 9.49 -4.00
CA GLY A 322 11.62 9.90 -3.63
C GLY A 322 10.65 9.99 -4.79
N ARG A 323 11.07 9.60 -5.99
CA ARG A 323 10.26 9.66 -7.21
C ARG A 323 10.21 8.29 -7.86
N PRO A 324 9.06 7.91 -8.45
CA PRO A 324 8.97 6.68 -9.20
C PRO A 324 9.63 6.84 -10.57
N THR A 325 10.68 6.07 -10.83
CA THR A 325 11.39 6.06 -12.12
C THR A 325 11.46 4.66 -12.74
N LEU A 326 11.21 3.63 -11.95
CA LEU A 326 11.16 2.23 -12.38
C LEU A 326 9.71 1.75 -12.38
N GLY A 327 9.42 0.77 -13.21
CA GLY A 327 8.17 0.08 -13.22
C GLY A 327 8.00 -0.77 -11.97
N ASN A 328 6.76 -1.16 -11.70
CA ASN A 328 6.49 -2.26 -10.79
C ASN A 328 6.66 -3.57 -11.57
N ASP A 329 7.86 -3.75 -12.12
CA ASP A 329 8.21 -4.83 -13.03
C ASP A 329 7.98 -6.17 -12.36
N ALA A 330 7.52 -7.16 -13.12
CA ALA A 330 7.07 -8.43 -12.58
C ALA A 330 7.93 -9.59 -13.07
N VAL A 331 8.13 -10.55 -12.18
CA VAL A 331 8.87 -11.79 -12.39
C VAL A 331 7.97 -12.94 -12.00
N CYS A 332 7.72 -13.85 -12.95
CA CYS A 332 6.96 -15.05 -12.71
C CYS A 332 7.75 -16.29 -13.15
N MET A 333 7.88 -17.28 -12.27
CA MET A 333 8.42 -18.59 -12.59
C MET A 333 7.35 -19.66 -12.40
N VAL A 334 7.26 -20.57 -13.37
CA VAL A 334 6.34 -21.71 -13.36
C VAL A 334 7.16 -22.98 -13.50
N VAL A 335 7.04 -23.89 -12.54
CA VAL A 335 7.68 -25.21 -12.57
C VAL A 335 6.60 -26.28 -12.58
N PRO A 336 6.40 -26.98 -13.71
CA PRO A 336 5.45 -28.08 -13.79
C PRO A 336 5.82 -29.22 -12.83
N ARG A 337 4.79 -29.93 -12.37
CA ARG A 337 4.92 -31.19 -11.63
C ARG A 337 4.30 -32.32 -12.42
N ALA A 338 4.76 -33.54 -12.23
CA ALA A 338 4.09 -34.72 -12.79
C ALA A 338 2.78 -34.98 -12.05
N GLU A 339 2.77 -34.75 -10.73
CA GLU A 339 1.58 -34.85 -9.88
C GLU A 339 1.29 -33.55 -9.12
N GLY A 340 0.01 -33.17 -9.07
CA GLY A 340 -0.45 -31.99 -8.34
C GLY A 340 -0.30 -30.66 -9.10
N LEU A 341 -0.37 -29.57 -8.34
CA LEU A 341 -0.32 -28.21 -8.88
C LEU A 341 1.13 -27.75 -9.11
N PRO A 342 1.41 -26.95 -10.16
CA PRO A 342 2.76 -26.44 -10.40
C PRO A 342 3.24 -25.56 -9.25
N LEU A 343 4.56 -25.51 -9.04
CA LEU A 343 5.15 -24.44 -8.24
C LEU A 343 5.10 -23.15 -9.06
N VAL A 344 4.52 -22.10 -8.49
CA VAL A 344 4.43 -20.77 -9.10
C VAL A 344 5.03 -19.75 -8.15
N VAL A 345 5.92 -18.92 -8.67
CA VAL A 345 6.46 -17.75 -7.99
C VAL A 345 6.10 -16.55 -8.83
N ASP A 346 5.20 -15.68 -8.40
CA ASP A 346 4.79 -14.48 -9.15
C ASP A 346 4.80 -13.26 -8.22
N PHE A 347 5.68 -12.30 -8.50
CA PHE A 347 5.77 -11.06 -7.73
C PHE A 347 6.25 -9.89 -8.57
N ALA A 348 5.89 -8.70 -8.10
CA ALA A 348 6.42 -7.45 -8.64
C ALA A 348 7.59 -6.91 -7.81
N THR A 349 8.37 -6.02 -8.41
CA THR A 349 9.60 -5.45 -7.84
C THR A 349 9.35 -4.37 -6.79
N GLY A 350 8.16 -3.78 -6.75
CA GLY A 350 7.72 -2.91 -5.67
C GLY A 350 7.45 -3.68 -4.38
N THR A 351 7.74 -3.08 -3.24
CA THR A 351 7.51 -3.69 -1.91
C THR A 351 6.04 -4.00 -1.65
N VAL A 352 5.12 -3.26 -2.29
CA VAL A 352 3.68 -3.48 -2.19
C VAL A 352 2.95 -2.95 -3.43
N ALA A 353 1.82 -3.55 -3.78
CA ALA A 353 0.95 -3.01 -4.81
C ALA A 353 0.34 -1.66 -4.38
N SER A 354 0.40 -0.64 -5.25
CA SER A 354 -0.16 0.69 -4.96
C SER A 354 -1.67 0.66 -4.63
N GLY A 355 -2.41 -0.35 -5.11
CA GLY A 355 -3.81 -0.55 -4.76
C GLY A 355 -4.03 -0.76 -3.26
N LYS A 356 -3.14 -1.49 -2.56
CA LYS A 356 -3.22 -1.71 -1.11
C LYS A 356 -3.03 -0.39 -0.33
N ILE A 357 -2.15 0.48 -0.82
CA ILE A 357 -1.93 1.82 -0.24
C ILE A 357 -3.19 2.69 -0.42
N ARG A 358 -3.76 2.74 -1.63
CA ARG A 358 -4.99 3.50 -1.88
C ARG A 358 -6.18 2.97 -1.07
N HIS A 359 -6.28 1.66 -0.92
CA HIS A 359 -7.31 1.05 -0.07
C HIS A 359 -7.16 1.45 1.40
N ALA A 360 -5.93 1.53 1.91
CA ALA A 360 -5.67 2.08 3.25
C ALA A 360 -6.02 3.58 3.35
N ALA A 361 -5.69 4.39 2.33
CA ALA A 361 -6.11 5.81 2.29
C ALA A 361 -7.63 5.97 2.35
N HIS A 362 -8.37 5.19 1.57
CA HIS A 362 -9.84 5.21 1.58
C HIS A 362 -10.44 4.84 2.95
N ARG A 363 -9.83 3.89 3.66
CA ARG A 363 -10.21 3.54 5.05
C ARG A 363 -9.65 4.53 6.09
N GLY A 364 -8.83 5.48 5.67
CA GLY A 364 -8.17 6.43 6.55
C GLY A 364 -7.13 5.81 7.49
N GLU A 365 -6.62 4.63 7.14
CA GLU A 365 -5.66 3.86 7.93
C GLU A 365 -4.22 4.21 7.59
N GLN A 366 -3.32 4.08 8.57
CA GLN A 366 -1.89 4.12 8.30
C GLN A 366 -1.46 2.84 7.59
N ILE A 367 -0.50 2.94 6.67
CA ILE A 367 0.12 1.76 6.04
C ILE A 367 1.32 1.26 6.86
N PRO A 368 1.68 -0.03 6.76
CA PRO A 368 2.89 -0.55 7.38
C PRO A 368 4.15 0.24 7.00
N ALA A 369 5.09 0.35 7.93
CA ALA A 369 6.37 1.00 7.68
C ALA A 369 7.13 0.32 6.53
N GLY A 370 7.77 1.13 5.69
CA GLY A 370 8.55 0.66 4.53
C GLY A 370 7.75 0.46 3.24
N TRP A 371 6.43 0.58 3.26
CA TRP A 371 5.59 0.45 2.06
C TRP A 371 5.65 1.66 1.11
N LEU A 372 5.97 2.83 1.64
CA LEU A 372 5.92 4.10 0.89
C LEU A 372 7.02 5.05 1.34
N VAL A 373 7.54 5.82 0.38
CA VAL A 373 8.35 7.00 0.63
C VAL A 373 7.62 8.25 0.14
N ASP A 374 7.83 9.37 0.83
CA ASP A 374 7.32 10.68 0.39
C ASP A 374 8.10 11.20 -0.84
N ARG A 375 7.66 12.34 -1.38
CA ARG A 375 8.29 12.97 -2.56
C ARG A 375 9.76 13.37 -2.36
N GLN A 376 10.25 13.38 -1.12
CA GLN A 376 11.66 13.63 -0.76
C GLN A 376 12.45 12.32 -0.50
N GLY A 377 11.82 11.15 -0.64
CA GLY A 377 12.45 9.84 -0.43
C GLY A 377 12.51 9.41 1.02
N ARG A 378 11.78 10.08 1.91
CA ARG A 378 11.73 9.72 3.34
C ARG A 378 10.62 8.68 3.57
N PRO A 379 10.87 7.62 4.35
CA PRO A 379 9.83 6.66 4.70
C PRO A 379 8.61 7.33 5.35
N THR A 380 7.41 6.88 4.98
CA THR A 380 6.15 7.40 5.52
C THR A 380 5.15 6.26 5.69
N THR A 381 4.25 6.39 6.68
CA THR A 381 3.10 5.52 6.87
C THR A 381 1.78 6.21 6.48
N ASP A 382 1.85 7.43 5.95
CA ASP A 382 0.66 8.16 5.45
C ASP A 382 0.40 7.73 4.00
N PRO A 383 -0.68 6.97 3.72
CA PRO A 383 -0.95 6.50 2.36
C PRO A 383 -1.29 7.64 1.40
N GLU A 384 -1.73 8.80 1.90
CA GLU A 384 -2.03 9.98 1.08
C GLU A 384 -0.77 10.55 0.39
N GLU A 385 0.43 10.26 0.92
CA GLU A 385 1.67 10.69 0.28
C GLU A 385 1.87 10.08 -1.11
N LEU A 386 1.23 8.94 -1.41
CA LEU A 386 1.28 8.34 -2.74
C LEU A 386 0.76 9.30 -3.82
N ASP A 387 -0.40 9.91 -3.57
CA ASP A 387 -1.02 10.85 -4.51
C ASP A 387 -0.38 12.25 -4.44
N ARG A 388 0.39 12.55 -3.37
CA ARG A 388 1.22 13.78 -3.23
C ARG A 388 2.63 13.65 -3.82
N GLY A 389 2.84 12.66 -4.68
CA GLY A 389 4.09 12.45 -5.41
C GLY A 389 5.12 11.56 -4.72
N GLY A 390 4.71 10.81 -3.69
CA GLY A 390 5.47 9.71 -3.12
C GLY A 390 5.54 8.50 -4.05
N ALA A 391 6.27 7.47 -3.61
CA ALA A 391 6.53 6.29 -4.43
C ALA A 391 6.64 5.02 -3.58
N VAL A 392 6.24 3.89 -4.16
CA VAL A 392 6.52 2.57 -3.58
C VAL A 392 8.02 2.28 -3.76
N PRO A 393 8.79 1.92 -2.72
CA PRO A 393 10.18 1.54 -2.89
C PRO A 393 10.30 0.12 -3.48
N VAL A 394 11.39 -0.15 -4.20
CA VAL A 394 11.76 -1.52 -4.59
C VAL A 394 11.89 -2.43 -3.35
N PHE A 395 11.48 -3.70 -3.46
CA PHE A 395 11.65 -4.66 -2.37
C PHE A 395 13.14 -4.92 -2.09
N GLY A 396 13.51 -5.27 -0.86
CA GLY A 396 14.87 -5.73 -0.54
C GLY A 396 16.00 -4.74 -0.88
N GLY A 397 15.69 -3.45 -1.07
CA GLY A 397 16.66 -2.40 -1.38
C GLY A 397 17.40 -2.64 -2.70
N TYR A 398 18.75 -2.61 -2.66
CA TYR A 398 19.56 -2.75 -3.87
C TYR A 398 19.38 -4.11 -4.57
N LYS A 399 18.92 -5.14 -3.86
CA LYS A 399 18.67 -6.46 -4.45
C LYS A 399 17.42 -6.45 -5.34
N GLY A 400 16.31 -5.87 -4.88
CA GLY A 400 15.13 -5.70 -5.74
C GLY A 400 15.36 -4.71 -6.87
N LEU A 401 16.20 -3.68 -6.66
CA LEU A 401 16.70 -2.86 -7.77
C LEU A 401 17.44 -3.72 -8.80
N GLY A 402 18.30 -4.65 -8.37
CA GLY A 402 18.97 -5.60 -9.25
C GLY A 402 17.99 -6.45 -10.06
N VAL A 403 16.93 -6.96 -9.43
CA VAL A 403 15.87 -7.73 -10.10
C VAL A 403 15.11 -6.87 -11.12
N ALA A 404 14.78 -5.62 -10.78
CA ALA A 404 14.15 -4.67 -11.70
C ALA A 404 15.06 -4.41 -12.91
N VAL A 405 16.34 -4.11 -12.71
CA VAL A 405 17.29 -3.86 -13.80
C VAL A 405 17.46 -5.09 -14.69
N ILE A 406 17.54 -6.30 -14.13
CA ILE A 406 17.57 -7.54 -14.94
C ILE A 406 16.31 -7.65 -15.80
N THR A 407 15.14 -7.34 -15.23
CA THR A 407 13.86 -7.36 -15.94
C THR A 407 13.81 -6.32 -17.07
N GLU A 408 14.21 -5.08 -16.80
CA GLU A 408 14.33 -4.00 -17.78
C GLU A 408 15.26 -4.39 -18.94
N VAL A 409 16.41 -4.99 -18.65
CA VAL A 409 17.34 -5.42 -19.70
C VAL A 409 16.77 -6.56 -20.53
N LEU A 410 16.24 -7.61 -19.88
CA LEU A 410 15.82 -8.84 -20.57
C LEU A 410 14.46 -8.72 -21.27
N ALA A 411 13.48 -8.06 -20.65
CA ALA A 411 12.16 -7.88 -21.24
C ALA A 411 12.01 -6.56 -21.99
N GLY A 412 12.69 -5.49 -21.59
CA GLY A 412 12.60 -4.19 -22.24
C GLY A 412 13.62 -4.02 -23.37
N ILE A 413 14.90 -3.93 -23.02
CA ILE A 413 16.01 -3.59 -23.93
C ILE A 413 16.24 -4.71 -24.96
N LEU A 414 16.36 -5.96 -24.50
CA LEU A 414 16.65 -7.10 -25.37
C LEU A 414 15.51 -7.36 -26.37
N ALA A 415 14.26 -7.09 -25.97
CA ALA A 415 13.10 -7.17 -26.85
C ALA A 415 13.07 -6.06 -27.93
N GLY A 416 13.99 -5.08 -27.85
CA GLY A 416 13.97 -3.90 -28.70
C GLY A 416 12.68 -3.09 -28.53
N GLY A 417 12.10 -3.13 -27.32
CA GLY A 417 10.80 -2.54 -27.01
C GLY A 417 10.91 -1.24 -26.24
N THR A 418 11.26 -1.30 -24.95
CA THR A 418 11.09 -0.16 -24.04
C THR A 418 11.96 -0.27 -22.77
N VAL A 419 11.90 0.73 -21.92
CA VAL A 419 12.27 0.70 -20.50
C VAL A 419 11.25 1.49 -19.71
N SER A 420 11.10 1.26 -18.39
CA SER A 420 10.01 1.85 -17.61
C SER A 420 9.77 3.35 -17.84
N PRO A 421 10.78 4.25 -17.89
CA PRO A 421 10.56 5.68 -18.15
C PRO A 421 9.85 6.02 -19.46
N LEU A 422 9.85 5.11 -20.44
CA LEU A 422 9.24 5.28 -21.76
C LEU A 422 7.86 4.63 -21.87
N VAL A 423 7.45 3.83 -20.88
CA VAL A 423 6.13 3.17 -20.87
C VAL A 423 5.05 4.16 -20.44
N HIS A 424 4.01 4.30 -21.25
CA HIS A 424 2.87 5.18 -20.99
C HIS A 424 1.99 4.66 -19.85
N LYS A 425 1.50 5.58 -19.01
CA LYS A 425 0.73 5.20 -17.82
C LYS A 425 -0.74 5.00 -18.14
N GLN A 426 -1.26 3.81 -17.84
CA GLN A 426 -2.60 3.40 -18.28
C GLN A 426 -3.75 4.32 -17.85
N ARG A 427 -3.61 4.98 -16.68
CA ARG A 427 -4.62 5.91 -16.13
C ARG A 427 -4.35 7.38 -16.45
N ALA A 428 -3.10 7.76 -16.71
CA ALA A 428 -2.72 9.16 -16.94
C ALA A 428 -2.71 9.50 -18.44
N GLU A 429 -2.48 8.50 -19.29
CA GLU A 429 -2.47 8.59 -20.75
C GLU A 429 -3.41 7.50 -21.32
N PRO A 430 -4.72 7.56 -21.04
CA PRO A 430 -5.67 6.52 -21.42
C PRO A 430 -5.86 6.37 -22.94
N GLU A 431 -5.52 7.39 -23.72
CA GLU A 431 -5.58 7.43 -25.19
C GLU A 431 -4.35 6.86 -25.90
N ARG A 432 -3.29 6.50 -25.16
CA ARG A 432 -2.03 5.99 -25.72
C ARG A 432 -1.84 4.53 -25.35
N ALA A 433 -1.36 3.70 -26.27
CA ALA A 433 -0.85 2.37 -25.95
C ALA A 433 0.25 2.48 -24.88
N MET A 434 0.33 1.50 -23.98
CA MET A 434 1.33 1.55 -22.90
C MET A 434 2.77 1.38 -23.40
N ASP A 435 2.96 0.66 -24.50
CA ASP A 435 4.26 0.24 -25.00
C ASP A 435 5.07 -0.56 -23.96
N CYS A 436 4.38 -1.41 -23.20
CA CYS A 436 5.00 -2.41 -22.33
C CYS A 436 5.73 -3.48 -23.14
N SER A 437 6.68 -4.16 -22.49
CA SER A 437 7.38 -5.31 -23.05
C SER A 437 7.44 -6.48 -22.07
N GLN A 438 7.49 -7.68 -22.64
CA GLN A 438 7.62 -8.93 -21.90
C GLN A 438 8.71 -9.82 -22.49
N LEU A 439 9.27 -10.71 -21.68
CA LEU A 439 10.08 -11.84 -22.13
C LEU A 439 9.51 -13.12 -21.54
N PHE A 440 9.21 -14.09 -22.40
CA PHE A 440 8.87 -15.46 -22.03
C PHE A 440 10.09 -16.33 -22.33
N LEU A 441 10.59 -17.04 -21.32
CA LEU A 441 11.68 -18.00 -21.43
C LEU A 441 11.18 -19.37 -20.96
N ALA A 442 11.50 -20.42 -21.69
CA ALA A 442 11.13 -21.78 -21.31
C ALA A 442 12.30 -22.76 -21.45
N LEU A 443 12.45 -23.65 -20.49
CA LEU A 443 13.52 -24.65 -20.38
C LEU A 443 12.89 -26.04 -20.24
N SER A 444 13.23 -26.97 -21.11
CA SER A 444 12.76 -28.36 -21.00
C SER A 444 13.67 -29.17 -20.06
N PRO A 445 13.13 -29.77 -18.99
CA PRO A 445 13.89 -30.68 -18.12
C PRO A 445 14.54 -31.83 -18.89
N ALA A 446 13.95 -32.28 -20.01
CA ALA A 446 14.50 -33.34 -20.84
C ALA A 446 15.86 -32.98 -21.45
N ALA A 447 16.09 -31.71 -21.78
CA ALA A 447 17.39 -31.24 -22.29
C ALA A 447 18.50 -31.25 -21.23
N PHE A 448 18.13 -31.34 -19.95
CA PHE A 448 19.06 -31.47 -18.82
C PHE A 448 19.13 -32.90 -18.28
N GLY A 449 18.60 -33.89 -19.02
CA GLY A 449 18.66 -35.30 -18.64
C GLY A 449 17.51 -35.77 -17.74
N ASN A 450 16.34 -35.12 -17.80
CA ASN A 450 15.14 -35.48 -17.02
C ASN A 450 15.41 -35.55 -15.50
N PRO A 451 15.77 -34.42 -14.86
CA PRO A 451 15.95 -34.39 -13.42
C PRO A 451 14.64 -34.78 -12.69
N PRO A 452 14.73 -35.37 -11.48
CA PRO A 452 13.55 -35.73 -10.68
C PRO A 452 12.97 -34.48 -10.00
N VAL A 453 12.29 -33.63 -10.79
CA VAL A 453 11.79 -32.32 -10.38
C VAL A 453 10.90 -32.42 -9.13
N ASP A 454 9.92 -33.33 -9.13
CA ASP A 454 8.96 -33.45 -8.04
C ASP A 454 9.62 -33.86 -6.72
N GLU A 455 10.57 -34.79 -6.77
CA GLU A 455 11.34 -35.22 -5.59
C GLU A 455 12.18 -34.08 -5.02
N LEU A 456 12.87 -33.31 -5.88
CA LEU A 456 13.70 -32.18 -5.45
C LEU A 456 12.86 -31.03 -4.89
N LEU A 457 11.70 -30.77 -5.48
CA LEU A 457 10.75 -29.80 -4.94
C LEU A 457 10.16 -30.26 -3.61
N ALA A 458 9.93 -31.56 -3.41
CA ALA A 458 9.51 -32.10 -2.11
C ALA A 458 10.60 -31.93 -1.04
N VAL A 459 11.87 -32.18 -1.39
CA VAL A 459 13.02 -31.91 -0.51
C VAL A 459 13.11 -30.42 -0.15
N LEU A 460 12.97 -29.53 -1.13
CA LEU A 460 12.98 -28.08 -0.89
C LEU A 460 11.82 -27.65 0.02
N SER A 461 10.60 -28.12 -0.27
CA SER A 461 9.43 -27.86 0.56
C SER A 461 9.63 -28.35 2.00
N GLY A 462 10.15 -29.56 2.18
CA GLY A 462 10.46 -30.12 3.49
C GLY A 462 11.50 -29.32 4.25
N ALA A 463 12.55 -28.84 3.57
CA ALA A 463 13.57 -27.99 4.16
C ALA A 463 13.02 -26.62 4.61
N VAL A 464 12.15 -26.01 3.80
CA VAL A 464 11.45 -24.76 4.18
C VAL A 464 10.57 -24.99 5.40
N ALA A 465 9.74 -26.05 5.39
CA ALA A 465 8.87 -26.40 6.50
C ALA A 465 9.64 -26.69 7.81
N ALA A 466 10.77 -27.40 7.71
CA ALA A 466 11.63 -27.70 8.86
C ALA A 466 12.31 -26.45 9.46
N GLY A 467 12.37 -25.34 8.72
CA GLY A 467 12.88 -24.07 9.23
C GLY A 467 11.99 -23.40 10.29
N TYR A 468 10.74 -23.85 10.45
CA TYR A 468 9.79 -23.29 11.42
C TYR A 468 9.83 -24.08 12.73
N PRO A 469 10.25 -23.48 13.87
CA PRO A 469 10.41 -24.20 15.14
C PRO A 469 9.12 -24.82 15.70
N GLN A 470 7.96 -24.31 15.31
CA GLN A 470 6.63 -24.74 15.78
C GLN A 470 5.78 -25.33 14.65
N GLY A 471 6.41 -25.73 13.55
CA GLY A 471 5.74 -26.10 12.30
C GLY A 471 5.44 -24.90 11.41
N PRO A 472 5.33 -25.11 10.09
CA PRO A 472 5.08 -24.02 9.16
C PRO A 472 3.64 -23.47 9.28
N PRO A 473 3.42 -22.18 8.98
CA PRO A 473 2.08 -21.66 8.76
C PRO A 473 1.45 -22.28 7.51
N ASP A 474 0.13 -22.11 7.35
CA ASP A 474 -0.63 -22.61 6.19
C ASP A 474 -0.05 -22.14 4.84
N VAL A 475 0.47 -20.91 4.82
CA VAL A 475 1.19 -20.34 3.67
C VAL A 475 2.66 -20.14 4.04
N HIS A 476 3.52 -21.04 3.57
CA HIS A 476 4.97 -21.01 3.75
C HIS A 476 5.74 -21.14 2.42
N LEU A 477 5.05 -21.52 1.35
CA LEU A 477 5.51 -21.50 -0.03
C LEU A 477 4.70 -20.50 -0.86
N PRO A 478 5.30 -19.89 -1.90
CA PRO A 478 4.68 -18.78 -2.64
C PRO A 478 3.36 -19.15 -3.33
N GLU A 479 3.23 -20.36 -3.85
CA GLU A 479 2.05 -20.83 -4.59
C GLU A 479 0.84 -21.11 -3.68
N GLN A 480 1.07 -21.40 -2.39
CA GLN A 480 0.02 -21.85 -1.47
C GLN A 480 -1.05 -20.78 -1.24
N GLN A 481 -0.68 -19.50 -1.28
CA GLN A 481 -1.65 -18.41 -1.15
C GLN A 481 -2.68 -18.44 -2.29
N GLU A 482 -2.23 -18.67 -3.53
CA GLU A 482 -3.12 -18.75 -4.69
C GLU A 482 -4.00 -20.00 -4.64
N GLN A 483 -3.46 -21.13 -4.16
CA GLN A 483 -4.19 -22.39 -4.01
C GLN A 483 -5.34 -22.27 -3.00
N LEU A 484 -5.08 -21.62 -1.86
CA LEU A 484 -6.10 -21.34 -0.86
C LEU A 484 -7.18 -20.41 -1.41
N ALA A 485 -6.79 -19.33 -2.09
CA ALA A 485 -7.73 -18.40 -2.70
C ALA A 485 -8.59 -19.08 -3.77
N GLU A 486 -7.99 -19.92 -4.62
CA GLU A 486 -8.68 -20.67 -5.65
C GLU A 486 -9.70 -21.65 -5.07
N ALA A 487 -9.36 -22.36 -3.99
CA ALA A 487 -10.29 -23.24 -3.29
C ALA A 487 -11.49 -22.46 -2.74
N VAL A 488 -11.24 -21.32 -2.08
CA VAL A 488 -12.31 -20.43 -1.56
C VAL A 488 -13.19 -19.90 -2.69
N ALA A 489 -12.60 -19.45 -3.80
CA ALA A 489 -13.34 -18.93 -4.95
C ALA A 489 -14.21 -20.00 -5.63
N ARG A 490 -13.75 -21.26 -5.68
CA ARG A 490 -14.52 -22.38 -6.23
C ARG A 490 -15.71 -22.74 -5.35
N GLU A 491 -15.53 -22.73 -4.03
CA GLU A 491 -16.59 -23.08 -3.07
C GLU A 491 -17.61 -21.95 -2.86
N GLN A 492 -17.11 -20.72 -2.71
CA GLN A 492 -17.92 -19.59 -2.25
C GLN A 492 -18.20 -18.56 -3.36
N GLY A 493 -17.68 -18.79 -4.57
CA GLY A 493 -17.68 -17.79 -5.64
C GLY A 493 -16.64 -16.69 -5.44
N VAL A 494 -16.46 -15.88 -6.48
CA VAL A 494 -15.55 -14.75 -6.51
C VAL A 494 -16.27 -13.50 -6.03
N SER A 495 -15.65 -12.78 -5.10
CA SER A 495 -16.18 -11.51 -4.60
C SER A 495 -15.79 -10.35 -5.52
N VAL A 496 -16.77 -9.54 -5.92
CA VAL A 496 -16.57 -8.33 -6.73
C VAL A 496 -17.16 -7.13 -5.97
N PRO A 497 -16.43 -6.01 -5.82
CA PRO A 497 -16.98 -4.82 -5.18
C PRO A 497 -18.22 -4.30 -5.91
N ALA A 498 -19.30 -3.96 -5.18
CA ALA A 498 -20.53 -3.44 -5.80
C ALA A 498 -20.29 -2.22 -6.69
N ALA A 499 -19.33 -1.36 -6.36
CA ALA A 499 -18.98 -0.20 -7.18
C ALA A 499 -18.47 -0.60 -8.59
N VAL A 500 -17.81 -1.75 -8.72
CA VAL A 500 -17.38 -2.29 -10.02
C VAL A 500 -18.58 -2.86 -10.77
N VAL A 501 -19.44 -3.62 -10.09
CA VAL A 501 -20.67 -4.19 -10.66
C VAL A 501 -21.60 -3.10 -11.18
N GLU A 502 -21.85 -2.06 -10.38
CA GLU A 502 -22.68 -0.91 -10.74
C GLU A 502 -22.09 -0.17 -11.94
N ARG A 503 -20.78 0.10 -11.93
CA ARG A 503 -20.09 0.79 -13.03
C ARG A 503 -20.14 0.01 -14.34
N LEU A 504 -20.18 -1.31 -14.28
CA LEU A 504 -20.28 -2.20 -15.45
C LEU A 504 -21.74 -2.50 -15.83
N GLY A 505 -22.72 -2.06 -15.04
CA GLY A 505 -24.13 -2.32 -15.28
C GLY A 505 -24.51 -3.81 -15.19
N TRP A 506 -23.72 -4.59 -14.44
CA TRP A 506 -23.99 -6.03 -14.28
C TRP A 506 -25.18 -6.24 -13.32
N ALA A 507 -26.06 -7.18 -13.68
CA ALA A 507 -27.10 -7.62 -12.76
C ALA A 507 -26.48 -8.36 -11.55
N MET A 508 -27.12 -8.26 -10.38
CA MET A 508 -26.72 -9.00 -9.18
C MET A 508 -26.68 -10.51 -9.54
N GLY A 509 -25.49 -11.11 -9.52
CA GLY A 509 -25.30 -12.50 -9.96
C GLY A 509 -26.07 -13.52 -9.12
N GLU A 510 -26.41 -14.66 -9.71
CA GLU A 510 -26.93 -15.81 -8.96
C GLU A 510 -25.83 -16.31 -8.02
N ALA A 511 -26.06 -16.21 -6.71
CA ALA A 511 -25.17 -16.79 -5.71
C ALA A 511 -25.12 -18.32 -5.86
N PRO A 512 -23.97 -18.98 -5.64
CA PRO A 512 -23.91 -20.42 -5.62
C PRO A 512 -24.91 -20.98 -4.59
N ALA A 513 -25.66 -22.01 -4.99
CA ALA A 513 -26.66 -22.64 -4.13
C ALA A 513 -25.99 -23.34 -2.95
N GLY A 514 -25.95 -22.66 -1.79
CA GLY A 514 -25.62 -23.29 -0.50
C GLY A 514 -24.64 -22.51 0.38
N SER A 515 -25.14 -21.63 1.24
CA SER A 515 -24.73 -21.56 2.64
C SER A 515 -25.85 -20.89 3.44
N GLY A 516 -26.74 -21.72 3.95
CA GLY A 516 -27.70 -21.28 4.95
C GLY A 516 -26.93 -20.75 6.17
N SER A 517 -27.18 -19.50 6.52
CA SER A 517 -26.79 -18.90 7.79
C SER A 517 -27.21 -19.81 8.94
N ALA A 518 -26.24 -20.45 9.59
CA ALA A 518 -26.39 -20.85 10.98
C ALA A 518 -26.02 -19.62 11.82
N ARG A 519 -27.02 -19.12 12.55
CA ARG A 519 -26.95 -17.98 13.47
C ARG A 519 -26.12 -18.28 14.71
#